data_AF-A0A2V6UPL6-F1
#
_entry.id   AF-A0A2V6UPL6-F1
#
_cell.length_a   1.000
_cell.length_b   1.000
_cell.length_c   1.000
_cell.angle_alpha   90.00
_cell.angle_beta   90.00
_cell.angle_gamma   90.00
#
_symmetry.space_group_name_H-M   'P 1'
#
loop_
_entity.id
_entity.type
_entity.pdbx_description
1 polymer ?
#
loop_
_entity_poly.entity_id
_entity_poly.type
_entity_poly.pdbx_seq_one_letter_code
_entity_poly.pdbx_strand_id
1 'polypeptide(L)'
;MRKMSWLLAFSLAWLVIVVPAAMADELSNGEEFSNASVQGPYGFGFDGTLSGNRIAVVGQFIANGQGFLAGQRTLNTGGPVLEQSFTCKYSVSGNGTGTADCTINPGGSEERYAFVLVNKGAAAHLIATFPAGAVLHATAMKQ
;
A
#
# COMPACT_ATOMS: atom_id res chain seq x y z
N MET A 1 -28.45 -3.07 -76.90
CA MET A 1 -28.86 -4.48 -76.75
C MET A 1 -27.93 -5.14 -75.72
N ARG A 2 -28.50 -5.68 -74.61
CA ARG A 2 -28.06 -6.80 -73.73
C ARG A 2 -26.54 -6.90 -73.38
N LYS A 3 -26.10 -6.98 -72.12
CA LYS A 3 -26.57 -7.90 -71.04
C LYS A 3 -26.27 -7.35 -69.64
N MET A 4 -27.21 -7.63 -68.73
CA MET A 4 -27.19 -7.45 -67.28
C MET A 4 -26.90 -8.81 -66.60
N SER A 5 -26.17 -8.78 -65.47
CA SER A 5 -26.15 -9.71 -64.31
C SER A 5 -25.64 -11.15 -64.44
N TRP A 6 -24.66 -11.54 -63.60
CA TRP A 6 -24.82 -12.53 -62.50
C TRP A 6 -23.62 -12.54 -61.51
N LEU A 7 -23.96 -12.50 -60.21
CA LEU A 7 -23.25 -12.54 -58.92
C LEU A 7 -22.18 -13.62 -58.67
N LEU A 8 -21.27 -13.35 -57.71
CA LEU A 8 -20.71 -14.21 -56.62
C LEU A 8 -19.60 -13.39 -55.89
N ALA A 9 -19.85 -12.66 -54.79
CA ALA A 9 -19.82 -13.06 -53.38
C ALA A 9 -18.60 -13.92 -52.95
N PHE A 10 -17.60 -13.33 -52.26
CA PHE A 10 -17.12 -13.75 -50.92
C PHE A 10 -15.93 -12.88 -50.44
N SER A 11 -16.13 -12.32 -49.25
CA SER A 11 -15.22 -11.64 -48.34
C SER A 11 -13.84 -12.27 -48.09
N LEU A 12 -12.81 -11.44 -47.93
CA LEU A 12 -11.74 -11.63 -46.93
C LEU A 12 -11.12 -10.26 -46.60
N ALA A 13 -11.78 -9.47 -45.75
CA ALA A 13 -11.45 -9.37 -44.33
C ALA A 13 -10.05 -8.78 -44.08
N TRP A 14 -10.07 -7.45 -44.01
CA TRP A 14 -9.17 -6.53 -43.32
C TRP A 14 -8.53 -7.18 -42.06
N LEU A 15 -7.24 -7.51 -42.13
CA LEU A 15 -6.49 -8.00 -40.97
C LEU A 15 -6.00 -6.79 -40.15
N VAL A 16 -6.93 -6.14 -39.45
CA VAL A 16 -6.56 -5.26 -38.34
C VAL A 16 -6.08 -6.19 -37.24
N ILE A 17 -4.77 -6.16 -36.97
CA ILE A 17 -4.22 -6.75 -35.75
C ILE A 17 -4.84 -5.96 -34.60
N VAL A 18 -5.94 -6.46 -34.04
CA VAL A 18 -6.44 -6.02 -32.74
C VAL A 18 -5.45 -6.61 -31.74
N VAL A 19 -4.45 -5.83 -31.38
CA VAL A 19 -3.66 -6.10 -30.19
C VAL A 19 -4.67 -6.11 -29.03
N PRO A 20 -4.81 -7.21 -28.27
CA PRO A 20 -5.71 -7.22 -27.14
C PRO A 20 -5.23 -6.17 -26.14
N ALA A 21 -6.08 -5.22 -25.78
CA ALA A 21 -5.84 -4.19 -24.77
C ALA A 21 -5.53 -4.75 -23.37
N ALA A 22 -5.47 -6.08 -23.21
CA ALA A 22 -5.09 -6.76 -21.97
C ALA A 22 -3.62 -6.57 -21.56
N MET A 23 -2.76 -6.03 -22.45
CA MET A 23 -1.37 -5.67 -22.12
C MET A 23 -1.17 -4.15 -21.98
N ALA A 24 -2.25 -3.36 -22.07
CA ALA A 24 -2.22 -1.90 -21.99
C ALA A 24 -2.81 -1.35 -20.68
N ASP A 25 -3.03 -2.22 -19.69
CA ASP A 25 -3.63 -1.85 -18.39
C ASP A 25 -2.74 -2.29 -17.21
N GLU A 26 -1.43 -2.05 -17.25
CA GLU A 26 -0.57 -2.20 -16.04
C GLU A 26 0.58 -1.19 -15.96
N LEU A 27 0.44 -0.01 -16.56
CA LEU A 27 1.27 1.13 -16.19
C LEU A 27 0.35 2.34 -15.99
N SER A 28 -0.31 2.35 -14.81
CA SER A 28 -1.08 3.45 -14.23
C SER A 28 -1.62 4.50 -15.20
N ASN A 29 -2.91 4.43 -15.53
CA ASN A 29 -3.65 5.61 -15.95
C ASN A 29 -3.69 6.63 -14.78
N GLY A 30 -2.63 7.44 -14.68
CA GLY A 30 -2.64 8.85 -14.25
C GLY A 30 -3.07 9.26 -12.84
N GLU A 31 -3.46 8.37 -11.94
CA GLU A 31 -3.64 8.74 -10.53
C GLU A 31 -2.32 8.60 -9.78
N GLU A 32 -1.59 9.71 -9.63
CA GLU A 32 -0.43 9.76 -8.75
C GLU A 32 -0.87 9.52 -7.30
N PHE A 33 -0.15 8.64 -6.61
CA PHE A 33 -0.35 8.46 -5.18
C PHE A 33 -0.05 9.76 -4.44
N SER A 34 -0.78 10.00 -3.35
CA SER A 34 -0.55 11.16 -2.49
C SER A 34 -0.93 10.82 -1.05
N ASN A 35 -0.78 11.77 -0.13
CA ASN A 35 -1.22 11.57 1.24
C ASN A 35 -2.71 11.18 1.32
N ALA A 36 -3.54 11.67 0.39
CA ALA A 36 -4.95 11.35 0.30
C ALA A 36 -5.23 9.88 -0.05
N SER A 37 -4.27 9.19 -0.68
CA SER A 37 -4.34 7.75 -0.92
C SER A 37 -4.35 6.95 0.38
N VAL A 38 -3.86 7.53 1.48
CA VAL A 38 -3.86 6.92 2.83
C VAL A 38 -4.86 7.68 3.70
N GLN A 39 -6.14 7.39 3.52
CA GLN A 39 -7.21 8.01 4.31
C GLN A 39 -8.15 6.95 4.88
N GLY A 40 -8.56 7.13 6.14
CA GLY A 40 -9.52 6.27 6.83
C GLY A 40 -8.84 5.25 7.76
N PRO A 41 -9.62 4.25 8.23
CA PRO A 41 -9.17 3.24 9.17
C PRO A 41 -8.37 2.11 8.48
N TYR A 42 -7.34 1.64 9.16
CA TYR A 42 -6.52 0.50 8.74
C TYR A 42 -6.25 -0.42 9.93
N GLY A 43 -6.33 -1.72 9.70
CA GLY A 43 -5.74 -2.74 10.58
C GLY A 43 -4.33 -3.07 10.11
N PHE A 44 -3.41 -3.36 11.04
CA PHE A 44 -2.05 -3.74 10.70
C PHE A 44 -1.48 -4.80 11.63
N GLY A 45 -0.42 -5.46 11.17
CA GLY A 45 0.41 -6.35 11.97
C GLY A 45 1.88 -6.25 11.60
N PHE A 46 2.76 -6.19 12.59
CA PHE A 46 4.21 -6.32 12.44
C PHE A 46 4.70 -7.62 13.06
N ASP A 47 5.74 -8.18 12.46
CA ASP A 47 6.56 -9.22 13.07
C ASP A 47 8.03 -9.00 12.73
N GLY A 48 8.91 -9.50 13.60
CA GLY A 48 10.34 -9.46 13.37
C GLY A 48 11.16 -9.42 14.65
N THR A 49 12.24 -8.66 14.65
CA THR A 49 13.16 -8.55 15.79
C THR A 49 13.50 -7.10 16.13
N LEU A 50 13.67 -6.83 17.42
CA LEU A 50 14.22 -5.58 17.94
C LEU A 50 15.39 -5.88 18.87
N SER A 51 16.59 -5.43 18.50
CA SER A 51 17.84 -5.69 19.24
C SER A 51 18.06 -7.18 19.52
N GLY A 52 17.73 -8.03 18.54
CA GLY A 52 17.87 -9.49 18.62
C GLY A 52 16.71 -10.24 19.28
N ASN A 53 15.75 -9.55 19.91
CA ASN A 53 14.57 -10.18 20.50
C ASN A 53 13.42 -10.24 19.51
N ARG A 54 12.71 -11.37 19.43
CA ARG A 54 11.52 -11.51 18.59
C ARG A 54 10.38 -10.67 19.14
N ILE A 55 9.71 -9.94 18.27
CA ILE A 55 8.54 -9.15 18.64
C ILE A 55 7.39 -9.40 17.66
N ALA A 56 6.17 -9.18 18.14
CA ALA A 56 4.96 -9.15 17.33
C ALA A 56 4.10 -7.97 17.75
N VAL A 57 3.46 -7.31 16.78
CA VAL A 57 2.59 -6.16 17.02
C VAL A 57 1.34 -6.32 16.17
N VAL A 58 0.18 -5.99 16.74
CA VAL A 58 -1.05 -5.81 15.98
C VAL A 58 -1.73 -4.53 16.41
N GLY A 59 -2.52 -3.91 15.54
CA GLY A 59 -3.23 -2.69 15.91
C GLY A 59 -4.07 -2.13 14.79
N GLN A 60 -4.56 -0.92 15.05
CA GLN A 60 -5.30 -0.13 14.08
C GLN A 60 -4.92 1.34 14.16
N PHE A 61 -5.02 2.04 13.04
CA PHE A 61 -4.87 3.50 12.98
C PHE A 61 -5.91 4.12 12.06
N ILE A 62 -6.12 5.42 12.22
CA ILE A 62 -6.90 6.25 11.31
C ILE A 62 -5.98 7.30 10.72
N ALA A 63 -5.86 7.33 9.40
CA ALA A 63 -5.12 8.34 8.67
C ALA A 63 -6.07 9.43 8.14
N ASN A 64 -5.65 10.69 8.24
CA ASN A 64 -6.47 11.83 7.86
C ASN A 64 -6.41 12.19 6.37
N GLY A 65 -5.57 11.52 5.57
CA GLY A 65 -5.36 11.85 4.15
C GLY A 65 -4.49 13.08 3.91
N GLN A 66 -3.96 13.71 4.97
CA GLN A 66 -3.21 14.97 4.94
C GLN A 66 -1.80 14.81 5.51
N GLY A 67 -1.35 13.58 5.76
CA GLY A 67 0.00 13.30 6.28
C GLY A 67 0.06 13.13 7.80
N PHE A 68 -1.08 12.93 8.47
CA PHE A 68 -1.12 12.57 9.89
C PHE A 68 -2.00 11.36 10.14
N LEU A 69 -1.58 10.51 11.08
CA LEU A 69 -2.35 9.37 11.54
C LEU A 69 -2.16 9.16 13.04
N ALA A 70 -3.14 8.50 13.67
CA ALA A 70 -3.07 8.10 15.06
C ALA A 70 -3.72 6.73 15.25
N GLY A 71 -3.24 5.97 16.23
CA GLY A 71 -3.68 4.59 16.42
C GLY A 71 -3.35 4.02 17.79
N GLN A 72 -3.73 2.75 17.92
CA GLN A 72 -3.44 1.91 19.08
C GLN A 72 -2.84 0.58 18.60
N ARG A 73 -1.99 -0.01 19.44
CA ARG A 73 -1.32 -1.27 19.17
C ARG A 73 -1.12 -2.09 20.43
N THR A 74 -1.09 -3.40 20.23
CA THR A 74 -0.72 -4.40 21.22
C THR A 74 0.63 -4.98 20.81
N LEU A 75 1.63 -4.89 21.69
CA LEU A 75 3.00 -5.31 21.48
C LEU A 75 3.33 -6.50 22.38
N ASN A 76 3.91 -7.55 21.79
CA ASN A 76 4.48 -8.69 22.50
C ASN A 76 5.97 -8.81 22.18
N THR A 77 6.82 -8.76 23.20
CA THR A 77 8.29 -8.89 23.11
C THR A 77 8.82 -10.19 23.71
N GLY A 78 7.96 -11.17 23.93
CA GLY A 78 8.28 -12.41 24.68
C GLY A 78 8.13 -12.27 26.20
N GLY A 79 7.66 -11.12 26.69
CA GLY A 79 7.33 -10.85 28.09
C GLY A 79 5.86 -10.44 28.26
N PRO A 80 5.54 -9.60 29.27
CA PRO A 80 4.20 -9.02 29.39
C PRO A 80 3.78 -8.29 28.12
N VAL A 81 2.53 -8.47 27.72
CA VAL A 81 1.95 -7.76 26.58
C VAL A 81 1.73 -6.30 26.96
N LEU A 82 2.09 -5.39 26.05
CA LEU A 82 1.99 -3.94 26.23
C LEU A 82 0.93 -3.37 25.30
N GLU A 83 0.00 -2.59 25.86
CA GLU A 83 -0.92 -1.76 25.08
C GLU A 83 -0.34 -0.35 24.95
N GLN A 84 -0.28 0.16 23.72
CA GLN A 84 0.34 1.42 23.39
C GLN A 84 -0.53 2.23 22.43
N SER A 85 -0.48 3.55 22.53
CA SER A 85 -0.98 4.47 21.52
C SER A 85 0.18 5.07 20.73
N PHE A 86 -0.12 5.57 19.54
CA PHE A 86 0.88 6.24 18.72
C PHE A 86 0.26 7.32 17.83
N THR A 87 1.08 8.31 17.49
CA THR A 87 0.80 9.30 16.45
C THR A 87 1.95 9.28 15.46
N CYS A 88 1.64 9.48 14.18
CA CYS A 88 2.66 9.58 13.15
C CYS A 88 2.39 10.73 12.19
N LYS A 89 3.48 11.28 11.65
CA LYS A 89 3.47 12.06 10.41
C LYS A 89 3.89 11.15 9.27
N TYR A 90 3.23 11.23 8.12
CA TYR A 90 3.59 10.45 6.94
C TYR A 90 3.60 11.30 5.67
N SER A 91 4.36 10.84 4.69
CA SER A 91 4.41 11.41 3.34
C SER A 91 4.37 10.31 2.30
N VAL A 92 3.64 10.56 1.21
CA VAL A 92 3.49 9.65 0.07
C VAL A 92 3.99 10.35 -1.18
N SER A 93 4.91 9.70 -1.88
CA SER A 93 5.41 10.10 -3.19
C SER A 93 4.45 9.62 -4.28
N GLY A 94 4.44 10.30 -5.44
CA GLY A 94 3.58 9.96 -6.59
C GLY A 94 3.65 8.52 -7.08
N ASN A 95 4.78 7.84 -6.83
CA ASN A 95 5.02 6.43 -7.15
C ASN A 95 4.51 5.44 -6.08
N GLY A 96 3.82 5.91 -5.04
CA GLY A 96 3.26 5.07 -3.97
C GLY A 96 4.24 4.69 -2.87
N THR A 97 5.50 5.13 -2.93
CA THR A 97 6.45 4.97 -1.83
C THR A 97 6.29 6.09 -0.80
N GLY A 98 6.66 5.83 0.45
CA GLY A 98 6.54 6.85 1.49
C GLY A 98 7.27 6.51 2.78
N THR A 99 7.20 7.45 3.71
CA THR A 99 7.79 7.31 5.05
C THR A 99 6.80 7.72 6.12
N ALA A 100 6.94 7.14 7.30
CA ALA A 100 6.19 7.53 8.50
C ALA A 100 7.12 7.68 9.70
N ASP A 101 6.98 8.79 10.42
CA ASP A 101 7.69 9.08 11.67
C ASP A 101 6.68 9.06 12.81
N CYS A 102 6.86 8.14 13.76
CA CYS A 102 5.90 7.79 14.80
C CYS A 102 6.46 8.04 16.19
N THR A 103 5.61 8.52 17.10
CA THR A 103 5.88 8.61 18.54
C THR A 103 4.96 7.67 19.29
N ILE A 104 5.54 6.82 20.15
CA ILE A 104 4.83 5.79 20.89
C ILE A 104 4.61 6.19 22.35
N ASN A 105 3.43 5.91 22.88
CA ASN A 105 3.07 6.14 24.28
C ASN A 105 2.43 4.87 24.90
N PRO A 106 2.70 4.54 26.16
CA PRO A 106 3.74 5.12 27.02
C PRO A 106 5.15 4.74 26.54
N GLY A 107 6.15 5.53 26.96
CA GLY A 107 7.57 5.25 26.70
C GLY A 107 8.30 6.30 25.85
N GLY A 108 7.57 7.09 25.07
CA GLY A 108 8.13 8.19 24.28
C GLY A 108 9.12 7.75 23.21
N SER A 109 9.11 6.47 22.82
CA SER A 109 10.02 5.99 21.78
C SER A 109 9.61 6.50 20.41
N GLU A 110 10.61 6.78 19.58
CA GLU A 110 10.41 7.12 18.19
C GLU A 110 10.61 5.88 17.32
N GLU A 111 9.78 5.74 16.29
CA GLU A 111 9.87 4.67 15.31
C GLU A 111 9.71 5.29 13.92
N ARG A 112 10.50 4.83 12.94
CA ARG A 112 10.40 5.32 11.57
C ARG A 112 10.24 4.17 10.61
N TYR A 113 9.38 4.37 9.62
CA TYR A 113 8.99 3.34 8.67
C TYR A 113 9.16 3.83 7.24
N ALA A 114 9.64 2.94 6.37
CA ALA A 114 9.48 3.08 4.93
C ALA A 114 8.32 2.18 4.49
N PHE A 115 7.50 2.64 3.55
CA PHE A 115 6.37 1.87 3.06
C PHE A 115 6.17 2.00 1.56
N VAL A 116 5.44 1.04 1.01
CA VAL A 116 4.94 1.03 -0.37
C VAL A 116 3.45 0.73 -0.35
N LEU A 117 2.66 1.61 -0.97
CA LEU A 117 1.23 1.44 -1.14
C LEU A 117 0.94 0.41 -2.22
N VAL A 118 -0.12 -0.36 -1.98
CA VAL A 118 -0.62 -1.42 -2.88
C VAL A 118 -2.10 -1.16 -3.11
N ASN A 119 -2.62 -1.55 -4.28
CA ASN A 119 -4.05 -1.46 -4.63
C ASN A 119 -4.66 -0.08 -4.34
N LYS A 120 -4.03 0.99 -4.86
CA LYS A 120 -4.47 2.39 -4.66
C LYS A 120 -4.61 2.81 -3.19
N GLY A 121 -3.79 2.24 -2.30
CA GLY A 121 -3.81 2.53 -0.87
C GLY A 121 -4.76 1.65 -0.06
N ALA A 122 -5.40 0.64 -0.66
CA ALA A 122 -6.17 -0.35 0.11
C ALA A 122 -5.28 -1.23 1.01
N ALA A 123 -3.99 -1.35 0.68
CA ALA A 123 -3.00 -2.00 1.53
C ALA A 123 -1.63 -1.29 1.44
N ALA A 124 -0.75 -1.59 2.37
CA ALA A 124 0.65 -1.15 2.35
C ALA A 124 1.57 -2.22 2.93
N HIS A 125 2.77 -2.34 2.35
CA HIS A 125 3.90 -3.04 2.96
C HIS A 125 4.79 -2.02 3.66
N LEU A 126 5.26 -2.34 4.86
CA LEU A 126 6.09 -1.45 5.66
C LEU A 126 7.29 -2.20 6.24
N ILE A 127 8.40 -1.49 6.40
CA ILE A 127 9.54 -1.95 7.19
C ILE A 127 9.99 -0.89 8.18
N ALA A 128 10.48 -1.31 9.35
CA ALA A 128 11.14 -0.41 10.28
C ALA A 128 12.51 0.01 9.75
N THR A 129 12.80 1.30 9.87
CA THR A 129 14.08 1.94 9.51
C THR A 129 14.74 2.59 10.72
N PHE A 130 14.01 2.71 11.84
CA PHE A 130 14.50 3.17 13.14
C PHE A 130 13.63 2.56 14.25
N PRO A 131 14.22 2.21 15.42
CA PRO A 131 15.63 2.39 15.82
C PRO A 131 16.59 1.42 15.12
N ALA A 132 17.89 1.68 15.24
CA ALA A 132 18.92 0.73 14.80
C ALA A 132 18.72 -0.62 15.51
N GLY A 133 18.89 -1.72 14.77
CA GLY A 133 18.62 -3.07 15.29
C GLY A 133 17.15 -3.51 15.24
N ALA A 134 16.24 -2.66 14.73
CA ALA A 134 14.90 -3.09 14.34
C ALA A 134 14.93 -3.73 12.94
N VAL A 135 14.40 -4.94 12.85
CA VAL A 135 14.13 -5.64 11.59
C VAL A 135 12.67 -6.09 11.67
N LEU A 136 11.77 -5.22 11.27
CA LEU A 136 10.32 -5.45 11.34
C LEU A 136 9.74 -5.31 9.95
N HIS A 137 8.82 -6.20 9.61
CA HIS A 137 7.97 -6.09 8.42
C HIS A 137 6.52 -6.04 8.86
N ALA A 138 5.70 -5.30 8.11
CA ALA A 138 4.27 -5.24 8.31
C ALA A 138 3.47 -5.18 7.03
N THR A 139 2.22 -5.58 7.19
CA THR A 139 1.13 -5.26 6.27
C THR A 139 0.10 -4.41 6.99
N ALA A 140 -0.36 -3.35 6.34
CA ALA A 140 -1.55 -2.61 6.74
C ALA A 140 -2.64 -2.80 5.68
N MET A 141 -3.88 -2.98 6.10
CA MET A 141 -5.05 -3.17 5.22
C MET A 141 -6.18 -2.27 5.66
N LYS A 142 -6.86 -1.65 4.69
CA LYS A 142 -8.02 -0.80 4.93
C LYS A 142 -9.17 -1.63 5.51
N GLN A 143 -9.88 -1.09 6.51
CA GLN A 143 -11.05 -1.76 7.11
C GLN A 143 -12.34 -1.46 6.34
#